data_AF-A0A830ZAH1-F1
#
_entry.id   AF-A0A830ZAH1-F1
#
_cell.length_a   1.000
_cell.length_b   1.000
_cell.length_c   1.000
_cell.angle_alpha   90.00
_cell.angle_beta   90.00
_cell.angle_gamma   90.00
#
_symmetry.space_group_name_H-M   'P 1'
#
loop_
_entity.id
_entity.type
_entity.pdbx_description
1 polymer ?
#
loop_
_entity_poly.entity_id
_entity_poly.type
_entity_poly.pdbx_seq_one_letter_code
_entity_poly.pdbx_strand_id
1 'polypeptide(L)'
;MKFPLWLMFFLLTGCALKNTTSPDTPAKKPAGLIKLLSDDHAINYADLRMVSMYQGNSHLRRFYTINNYKETKRISSQPPVYVNSSRMINVINCDKNQRSVMGWTLFTKPYAEGDIIYAKPDIGQWESFPPKSIIGMLAQLVCKIPADRLNPEPGQDIRKPLLDN
;
A
#
# COMPACT_ATOMS: atom_id res chain seq x y z
N MET A 1 -38.70 -16.98 55.55
CA MET A 1 -38.86 -15.75 54.73
C MET A 1 -37.70 -15.67 53.75
N LYS A 2 -37.99 -15.22 52.53
CA LYS A 2 -37.21 -15.37 51.30
C LYS A 2 -35.96 -14.46 51.29
N PHE A 3 -34.82 -15.00 50.84
CA PHE A 3 -33.63 -14.26 50.40
C PHE A 3 -33.96 -13.33 49.22
N PRO A 4 -33.15 -12.28 48.99
CA PRO A 4 -32.34 -12.37 47.78
C PRO A 4 -30.89 -11.91 47.94
N LEU A 5 -30.07 -12.69 47.26
CA LEU A 5 -28.65 -12.55 46.94
C LEU A 5 -28.48 -11.42 45.90
N TRP A 6 -27.70 -10.39 46.21
CA TRP A 6 -27.42 -9.29 45.27
C TRP A 6 -26.19 -9.63 44.43
N LEU A 7 -26.40 -10.22 43.25
CA LEU A 7 -25.36 -10.36 42.22
C LEU A 7 -25.10 -8.97 41.59
N MET A 8 -23.96 -8.35 41.92
CA MET A 8 -23.40 -7.30 41.08
C MET A 8 -22.78 -7.93 39.83
N PHE A 9 -23.53 -7.93 38.73
CA PHE A 9 -22.96 -8.10 37.40
C PHE A 9 -22.25 -6.79 37.00
N PHE A 10 -20.93 -6.74 37.15
CA PHE A 10 -20.12 -5.74 36.45
C PHE A 10 -20.22 -6.02 34.94
N LEU A 11 -21.06 -5.24 34.26
CA LEU A 11 -21.10 -5.18 32.81
C LEU A 11 -19.74 -4.65 32.32
N LEU A 12 -18.85 -5.54 31.91
CA LEU A 12 -17.72 -5.21 31.07
C LEU A 12 -18.27 -4.80 29.70
N THR A 13 -18.75 -3.56 29.59
CA THR A 13 -19.00 -2.94 28.29
C THR A 13 -17.64 -2.68 27.66
N GLY A 14 -17.12 -3.67 26.95
CA GLY A 14 -16.01 -3.46 26.03
C GLY A 14 -16.43 -2.39 25.04
N CYS A 15 -15.79 -1.22 25.10
CA CYS A 15 -15.84 -0.24 24.04
C CYS A 15 -15.23 -0.89 22.80
N ALA A 16 -16.05 -1.58 22.00
CA ALA A 16 -15.68 -1.90 20.63
C ALA A 16 -15.46 -0.56 19.94
N LEU A 17 -14.20 -0.23 19.64
CA LEU A 17 -13.86 0.90 18.78
C LEU A 17 -14.64 0.69 17.49
N LYS A 18 -15.74 1.42 17.29
CA LYS A 18 -16.48 1.41 16.03
C LYS A 18 -15.48 1.84 14.96
N ASN A 19 -15.20 0.94 14.02
CA ASN A 19 -14.54 1.30 12.76
C ASN A 19 -15.46 2.29 12.05
N THR A 20 -15.23 3.59 12.27
CA THR A 20 -15.94 4.64 11.56
C THR A 20 -15.36 4.72 10.16
N THR A 21 -16.23 4.49 9.18
CA THR A 21 -15.95 4.76 7.76
C THR A 21 -15.45 6.21 7.65
N SER A 22 -14.27 6.38 7.04
CA SER A 22 -13.72 7.71 6.76
C SER A 22 -14.74 8.54 5.95
N PRO A 23 -14.92 9.84 6.24
CA PRO A 23 -15.96 10.67 5.62
C PRO A 23 -15.69 11.04 4.15
N ASP A 24 -14.66 10.48 3.51
CA ASP A 24 -14.24 10.90 2.18
C ASP A 24 -15.11 10.33 1.04
N THR A 25 -15.45 11.23 0.12
CA THR A 25 -16.15 10.98 -1.15
C THR A 25 -15.46 9.85 -1.95
N PRO A 26 -16.19 9.01 -2.71
CA PRO A 26 -15.58 7.98 -3.54
C PRO A 26 -14.51 8.58 -4.46
N ALA A 27 -13.24 8.25 -4.21
CA ALA A 27 -12.15 8.74 -5.03
C ALA A 27 -12.22 8.09 -6.43
N LYS A 28 -12.16 8.91 -7.49
CA LYS A 28 -12.12 8.43 -8.86
C LYS A 28 -10.78 7.75 -9.12
N LYS A 29 -10.80 6.51 -9.61
CA LYS A 29 -9.57 5.77 -9.98
C LYS A 29 -8.77 6.56 -11.03
N PRO A 30 -7.48 6.86 -10.78
CA PRO A 30 -6.62 7.45 -11.79
C PRO A 30 -6.50 6.56 -13.05
N ALA A 31 -6.40 7.20 -14.22
CA ALA A 31 -6.05 6.51 -15.46
C ALA A 31 -4.65 5.87 -15.34
N GLY A 32 -4.40 4.77 -16.05
CA GLY A 32 -3.09 4.09 -16.02
C GLY A 32 -2.86 3.14 -14.84
N LEU A 33 -3.77 3.08 -13.86
CA LEU A 33 -3.77 2.02 -12.84
C LEU A 33 -4.42 0.74 -13.38
N ILE A 34 -3.68 -0.36 -13.33
CA ILE A 34 -4.16 -1.70 -13.71
C ILE A 34 -4.58 -2.44 -12.44
N LYS A 35 -5.83 -2.89 -12.37
CA LYS A 35 -6.32 -3.73 -11.28
C LYS A 35 -5.70 -5.13 -11.39
N LEU A 36 -5.11 -5.62 -10.30
CA LEU A 36 -4.43 -6.92 -10.25
C LEU A 36 -5.31 -7.97 -9.59
N LEU A 37 -5.73 -7.71 -8.36
CA LEU A 37 -6.62 -8.58 -7.59
C LEU A 37 -7.57 -7.75 -6.72
N SER A 38 -8.62 -8.39 -6.25
CA SER A 38 -9.54 -7.84 -5.26
C SER A 38 -10.03 -8.98 -4.38
N ASP A 39 -10.02 -8.74 -3.07
CA ASP A 39 -10.63 -9.60 -2.06
C ASP A 39 -11.57 -8.76 -1.19
N ASP A 40 -12.01 -9.30 -0.06
CA ASP A 40 -12.93 -8.63 0.86
C ASP A 40 -12.28 -7.50 1.67
N HIS A 41 -10.95 -7.42 1.70
CA HIS A 41 -10.20 -6.44 2.48
C HIS A 41 -9.67 -5.29 1.63
N ALA A 42 -9.26 -5.58 0.39
CA ALA A 42 -8.58 -4.60 -0.45
C ALA A 42 -8.76 -4.84 -1.96
N ILE A 43 -8.45 -3.80 -2.72
CA ILE A 43 -8.23 -3.88 -4.17
C ILE A 43 -6.78 -3.51 -4.44
N ASN A 44 -6.05 -4.40 -5.11
CA ASN A 44 -4.66 -4.20 -5.47
C ASN A 44 -4.52 -3.69 -6.91
N TYR A 45 -3.64 -2.74 -7.12
CA TYR A 45 -3.33 -2.14 -8.41
C TYR A 45 -1.83 -2.12 -8.68
N ALA A 46 -1.45 -2.28 -9.95
CA ALA A 46 -0.15 -1.82 -10.44
C ALA A 46 -0.30 -0.37 -10.91
N ASP A 47 0.61 0.49 -10.47
CA ASP A 47 0.78 1.83 -11.03
C ASP A 47 1.91 1.83 -12.04
N LEU A 48 1.54 1.81 -13.32
CA LEU A 48 2.48 1.78 -14.43
C LEU A 48 2.77 3.17 -15.01
N ARG A 49 2.18 4.23 -14.46
CA ARG A 49 2.42 5.60 -14.93
C ARG A 49 3.85 6.06 -14.67
N MET A 50 4.48 5.50 -13.63
CA MET A 50 5.77 5.93 -13.09
C MET A 50 6.84 4.83 -13.21
N VAL A 51 6.71 3.91 -14.19
CA VAL A 51 7.76 2.91 -14.41
C VAL A 51 9.04 3.63 -14.81
N SER A 52 10.13 3.36 -14.08
CA SER A 52 11.42 3.98 -14.26
C SER A 52 12.56 2.95 -14.18
N MET A 53 13.77 3.37 -14.51
CA MET A 53 14.97 2.66 -14.03
C MET A 53 15.07 2.76 -12.51
N TYR A 54 15.88 1.88 -11.91
CA TYR A 54 16.26 1.98 -10.50
C TYR A 54 17.73 2.31 -10.40
N GLN A 55 18.08 3.40 -9.72
CA GLN A 55 19.45 3.89 -9.50
C GLN A 55 20.25 3.99 -10.81
N GLY A 56 19.60 4.44 -11.89
CA GLY A 56 20.21 4.57 -13.21
C GLY A 56 20.58 3.24 -13.90
N ASN A 57 20.22 2.09 -13.33
CA ASN A 57 20.53 0.79 -13.92
C ASN A 57 19.48 0.38 -14.96
N SER A 58 19.90 0.24 -16.22
CA SER A 58 19.06 -0.10 -17.37
C SER A 58 18.47 -1.53 -17.34
N HIS A 59 18.93 -2.40 -16.45
CA HIS A 59 18.41 -3.76 -16.26
C HIS A 59 17.39 -3.85 -15.11
N LEU A 60 17.23 -2.77 -14.35
CA LEU A 60 16.30 -2.72 -13.23
C LEU A 60 15.08 -1.86 -13.56
N ARG A 61 13.88 -2.34 -13.18
CA ARG A 61 12.63 -1.59 -13.36
C ARG A 61 12.00 -1.33 -12.01
N ARG A 62 11.75 -0.06 -11.73
CA ARG A 62 11.03 0.39 -10.55
C ARG A 62 9.58 0.70 -10.93
N PHE A 63 8.63 0.20 -10.16
CA PHE A 63 7.21 0.53 -10.30
C PHE A 63 6.50 0.40 -8.95
N TYR A 64 5.25 0.88 -8.86
CA TYR A 64 4.49 0.78 -7.62
C TYR A 64 3.37 -0.24 -7.71
N THR A 65 3.09 -0.89 -6.58
CA THR A 65 1.80 -1.54 -6.34
C THR A 65 1.06 -0.82 -5.23
N ILE A 66 -0.25 -0.68 -5.37
CA ILE A 66 -1.11 0.05 -4.47
C ILE A 66 -2.19 -0.88 -3.94
N ASN A 67 -2.43 -0.87 -2.63
CA ASN A 67 -3.59 -1.50 -2.02
C ASN A 67 -4.56 -0.42 -1.57
N ASN A 68 -5.79 -0.42 -2.09
CA ASN A 68 -6.88 0.36 -1.54
C ASN A 68 -7.67 -0.51 -0.57
N TYR A 69 -7.77 -0.09 0.68
CA TYR A 69 -8.51 -0.83 1.70
C TYR A 69 -10.01 -0.56 1.56
N LYS A 70 -10.82 -1.62 1.63
CA LYS A 70 -12.29 -1.51 1.61
C LYS A 70 -12.83 -1.00 2.94
N GLU A 71 -12.17 -1.37 4.03
CA GLU A 71 -12.44 -0.85 5.37
C GLU A 71 -11.32 0.10 5.82
N THR A 72 -11.70 1.26 6.35
CA THR A 72 -10.74 2.24 6.86
C THR A 72 -10.48 1.98 8.34
N LYS A 73 -9.30 1.46 8.65
CA LYS A 73 -8.88 1.28 10.04
C LYS A 73 -8.36 2.61 10.59
N ARG A 74 -8.87 3.01 11.75
CA ARG A 74 -8.29 4.09 12.55
C ARG A 74 -7.00 3.59 13.20
N ILE A 75 -5.90 4.30 12.98
CA ILE A 75 -4.57 3.90 13.49
C ILE A 75 -3.99 4.87 14.53
N SER A 76 -4.57 6.07 14.65
CA SER A 76 -4.32 6.98 15.79
C SER A 76 -5.62 7.55 16.31
N SER A 77 -5.71 7.78 17.62
CA SER A 77 -6.88 8.37 18.27
C SER A 77 -6.81 9.90 18.34
N GLN A 78 -5.63 10.49 18.52
CA GLN A 78 -5.45 11.93 18.69
C GLN A 78 -4.16 12.41 18.00
N PRO A 79 -4.24 13.09 16.83
CA PRO A 79 -5.45 13.28 16.02
C PRO A 79 -5.96 11.95 15.42
N PRO A 80 -7.26 11.83 15.10
CA PRO A 80 -7.77 10.65 14.42
C PRO A 80 -7.15 10.51 13.02
N VAL A 81 -6.44 9.40 12.78
CA VAL A 81 -5.84 9.09 11.48
C VAL A 81 -6.39 7.78 10.94
N TYR A 82 -6.83 7.79 9.68
CA TYR A 82 -7.40 6.64 8.98
C TYR A 82 -6.54 6.28 7.78
N VAL A 83 -6.26 4.99 7.62
CA VAL A 83 -5.56 4.48 6.45
C VAL A 83 -6.57 4.10 5.38
N ASN A 84 -6.40 4.65 4.17
CA ASN A 84 -7.26 4.33 3.03
C ASN A 84 -6.50 3.57 1.94
N SER A 85 -5.19 3.78 1.81
CA SER A 85 -4.38 2.97 0.91
C SER A 85 -2.94 2.83 1.38
N SER A 86 -2.24 1.90 0.74
CA SER A 86 -0.79 1.77 0.86
C SER A 86 -0.13 1.61 -0.50
N ARG A 87 1.15 1.98 -0.58
CA ARG A 87 1.99 1.84 -1.77
C ARG A 87 3.25 1.06 -1.42
N MET A 88 3.64 0.13 -2.27
CA MET A 88 4.94 -0.55 -2.22
C MET A 88 5.79 -0.15 -3.41
N ILE A 89 7.10 -0.01 -3.19
CA ILE A 89 8.09 0.22 -4.24
C ILE A 89 8.65 -1.13 -4.66
N ASN A 90 8.39 -1.53 -5.90
CA ASN A 90 8.89 -2.78 -6.46
C ASN A 90 10.05 -2.51 -7.39
N VAL A 91 11.15 -3.23 -7.22
CA VAL A 91 12.26 -3.25 -8.17
C VAL A 91 12.37 -4.64 -8.76
N ILE A 92 12.35 -4.74 -10.09
CA ILE A 92 12.50 -5.97 -10.85
C ILE A 92 13.87 -5.99 -11.50
N ASN A 93 14.57 -7.11 -11.38
CA ASN A 93 15.70 -7.44 -12.21
C ASN A 93 15.20 -8.13 -13.48
N CYS A 94 15.34 -7.46 -14.62
CA CYS A 94 14.84 -7.94 -15.91
C CYS A 94 15.60 -9.13 -16.48
N ASP A 95 16.79 -9.43 -15.95
CA ASP A 95 17.62 -10.55 -16.43
C ASP A 95 17.40 -11.82 -15.60
N LYS A 96 16.98 -11.69 -14.33
CA LYS A 96 17.03 -12.80 -13.34
C LYS A 96 15.67 -13.25 -12.79
N ASN A 97 14.55 -12.66 -13.23
CA ASN A 97 13.23 -12.90 -12.60
C ASN A 97 13.26 -12.71 -11.08
N GLN A 98 13.95 -11.67 -10.63
CA GLN A 98 14.07 -11.33 -9.21
C GLN A 98 13.37 -10.02 -8.91
N ARG A 99 12.74 -9.94 -7.75
CA ARG A 99 12.09 -8.75 -7.22
C ARG A 99 12.69 -8.40 -5.86
N SER A 100 12.77 -7.12 -5.57
CA SER A 100 12.93 -6.61 -4.22
C SER A 100 11.89 -5.52 -3.95
N VAL A 101 11.45 -5.41 -2.70
CA VAL A 101 10.53 -4.37 -2.23
C VAL A 101 11.32 -3.33 -1.46
N MET A 102 11.41 -2.11 -2.00
CA MET A 102 12.30 -1.05 -1.49
C MET A 102 11.61 -0.05 -0.56
N GLY A 103 10.42 -0.41 -0.06
CA GLY A 103 9.71 0.41 0.90
C GLY A 103 8.20 0.34 0.75
N TRP A 104 7.56 0.82 1.80
CA TRP A 104 6.11 0.80 1.95
C TRP A 104 5.63 2.09 2.62
N THR A 105 4.52 2.63 2.13
CA THR A 105 3.97 3.92 2.59
C THR A 105 2.46 3.83 2.75
N LEU A 106 1.94 4.39 3.84
CA LEU A 106 0.51 4.52 4.13
C LEU A 106 -0.02 5.92 3.78
N PHE A 107 -1.25 5.96 3.29
CA PHE A 107 -1.88 7.18 2.79
C PHE A 107 -3.28 7.38 3.37
N THR A 108 -3.62 8.66 3.55
CA THR A 108 -4.93 9.09 4.03
C THR A 108 -6.03 8.95 3.01
N LYS A 109 -5.73 8.90 1.70
CA LYS A 109 -6.73 8.70 0.63
C LYS A 109 -6.48 7.42 -0.17
N PRO A 110 -7.48 6.92 -0.92
CA PRO A 110 -7.28 5.83 -1.88
C PRO A 110 -6.23 6.17 -2.94
N TYR A 111 -5.72 5.15 -3.64
CA TYR A 111 -4.79 5.26 -4.77
C TYR A 111 -3.41 5.85 -4.45
N ALA A 112 -2.95 5.70 -3.21
CA ALA A 112 -1.70 6.26 -2.69
C ALA A 112 -1.63 7.80 -2.80
N GLU A 113 -2.77 8.46 -2.55
CA GLU A 113 -2.92 9.91 -2.59
C GLU A 113 -3.17 10.50 -1.18
N GLY A 114 -3.13 11.84 -1.09
CA GLY A 114 -3.25 12.55 0.18
C GLY A 114 -1.96 12.51 1.00
N ASP A 115 -2.11 12.79 2.29
CA ASP A 115 -0.99 12.86 3.23
C ASP A 115 -0.38 11.48 3.49
N ILE A 116 0.95 11.46 3.65
CA ILE A 116 1.67 10.27 4.11
C ILE A 116 1.40 10.11 5.59
N ILE A 117 0.85 8.96 5.96
CA ILE A 117 0.64 8.64 7.37
C ILE A 117 1.92 8.09 7.99
N TYR A 118 2.55 7.16 7.28
CA TYR A 118 3.72 6.42 7.74
C TYR A 118 4.52 5.98 6.51
N ALA A 119 5.85 6.03 6.60
CA ALA A 119 6.74 5.60 5.54
C ALA A 119 7.89 4.79 6.11
N LYS A 120 7.97 3.53 5.71
CA LYS A 120 9.08 2.65 6.02
C LYS A 120 9.93 2.46 4.76
N PRO A 121 11.09 3.13 4.65
CA PRO A 121 12.09 2.72 3.68
C PRO A 121 12.51 1.29 4.02
N ASP A 122 12.65 0.46 3.00
CA ASP A 122 13.09 -0.91 3.17
C ASP A 122 14.20 -1.20 2.16
N ILE A 123 15.19 -1.97 2.56
CA ILE A 123 16.15 -2.57 1.62
C ILE A 123 15.74 -4.03 1.54
N GLY A 124 14.67 -4.28 0.78
CA GLY A 124 14.14 -5.62 0.60
C GLY A 124 15.20 -6.55 0.04
N GLN A 125 15.20 -7.79 0.50
CA GLN A 125 16.03 -8.84 -0.08
C GLN A 125 15.55 -9.16 -1.49
N TRP A 126 16.47 -9.60 -2.34
CA TRP A 126 16.12 -10.09 -3.68
C TRP A 126 15.52 -11.48 -3.58
N GLU A 127 14.31 -11.63 -4.10
CA GLU A 127 13.58 -12.89 -4.14
C GLU A 127 13.24 -13.26 -5.58
N SER A 128 13.44 -14.52 -5.94
CA SER A 128 13.01 -15.05 -7.24
C SER A 128 11.48 -15.16 -7.26
N PHE A 129 10.86 -14.80 -8.39
CA PHE A 129 9.42 -14.97 -8.60
C PHE A 129 9.12 -15.96 -9.73
N PRO A 130 8.02 -16.73 -9.66
CA PRO A 130 7.58 -17.55 -10.78
C PRO A 130 7.15 -16.69 -11.97
N PRO A 131 7.56 -17.01 -13.22
CA PRO A 131 7.18 -16.23 -14.41
C PRO A 131 5.67 -16.12 -14.65
N LYS A 132 4.90 -17.13 -14.19
CA LYS A 132 3.43 -17.17 -14.32
C LYS A 132 2.68 -16.52 -13.16
N SER A 133 3.38 -15.95 -12.18
CA SER A 133 2.76 -15.19 -11.09
C SER A 133 2.31 -13.80 -11.56
N ILE A 134 1.49 -13.10 -10.75
CA ILE A 134 1.11 -11.69 -11.03
C ILE A 134 2.36 -10.82 -11.20
N ILE A 135 3.35 -10.98 -10.33
CA ILE A 135 4.63 -10.26 -10.45
C ILE A 135 5.38 -10.66 -11.71
N GLY A 136 5.39 -11.95 -12.07
CA GLY A 136 6.02 -12.42 -13.30
C GLY A 136 5.39 -11.81 -14.55
N MET A 137 4.06 -11.72 -14.60
CA MET A 137 3.34 -11.05 -15.71
C MET A 137 3.64 -9.55 -15.77
N LEU A 138 3.68 -8.87 -14.62
CA LEU A 138 4.06 -7.46 -14.56
C LEU A 138 5.51 -7.24 -14.98
N ALA A 139 6.43 -8.09 -14.52
CA ALA A 139 7.84 -8.07 -14.90
C ALA A 139 8.00 -8.17 -16.42
N GLN A 140 7.31 -9.11 -17.06
CA GLN A 140 7.32 -9.23 -18.52
C GLN A 140 6.82 -7.98 -19.24
N LEU A 141 5.86 -7.26 -18.66
CA LEU A 141 5.35 -6.03 -19.23
C LEU A 141 6.34 -4.87 -19.04
N VAL A 142 6.83 -4.63 -17.83
CA VAL A 142 7.72 -3.48 -17.55
C VAL A 142 9.13 -3.66 -18.12
N CYS A 143 9.64 -4.90 -18.20
CA CYS A 143 10.96 -5.18 -18.76
C CYS A 143 11.01 -5.11 -20.29
N LYS A 144 9.86 -5.14 -20.98
CA LYS A 144 9.78 -4.90 -22.42
C LYS A 144 9.88 -3.43 -22.79
N ILE A 145 9.78 -2.51 -21.82
CA ILE A 145 9.94 -1.08 -22.08
C ILE A 145 11.44 -0.78 -22.24
N PRO A 146 11.86 -0.24 -23.40
CA PRO A 146 13.23 0.21 -23.61
C PRO A 146 13.66 1.24 -22.57
N ALA A 147 14.91 1.17 -22.11
CA ALA A 147 15.39 1.99 -20.98
C ALA A 147 15.31 3.50 -21.25
N ASP A 148 15.50 3.90 -22.51
CA ASP A 148 15.41 5.28 -23.00
C ASP A 148 13.96 5.81 -23.12
N ARG A 149 12.96 4.94 -22.96
CA ARG A 149 11.53 5.30 -22.97
C ARG A 149 10.90 5.27 -21.58
N LEU A 150 11.68 4.98 -20.55
CA LEU A 150 11.21 4.99 -19.18
C LEU A 150 11.06 6.41 -18.66
N ASN A 151 10.19 6.58 -17.66
CA ASN A 151 10.14 7.85 -16.94
C ASN A 151 11.46 8.07 -16.17
N PRO A 152 11.81 9.33 -15.89
CA PRO A 152 12.81 9.65 -14.89
C PRO A 152 12.49 8.94 -13.57
N GLU A 153 13.52 8.45 -12.89
CA GLU A 153 13.33 7.87 -11.56
C GLU A 153 12.77 8.95 -10.61
N PRO A 154 11.63 8.69 -9.95
CA PRO A 154 11.06 9.69 -9.06
C PRO A 154 11.96 9.86 -7.84
N GLY A 155 12.14 11.13 -7.45
CA GLY A 155 12.89 11.48 -6.24
C GLY A 155 12.26 10.91 -4.96
N GLN A 156 13.00 11.02 -3.87
CA GLN A 156 12.50 10.66 -2.55
C GLN A 156 11.29 11.54 -2.18
N ASP A 157 10.28 10.93 -1.56
CA ASP A 157 9.13 11.66 -1.05
C ASP A 157 9.56 12.46 0.20
N ILE A 158 9.60 13.79 0.08
CA ILE A 158 10.08 14.69 1.14
C ILE A 158 8.98 15.11 2.12
N ARG A 159 7.74 14.64 1.93
CA ARG A 159 6.63 14.98 2.82
C ARG A 159 6.84 14.32 4.19
N LYS A 160 6.63 15.10 5.26
CA LYS A 160 6.72 14.60 6.64
C LYS A 160 5.53 13.65 6.92
N PRO A 161 5.76 12.41 7.39
CA PRO A 161 4.68 11.52 7.81
C PRO A 161 3.87 12.09 8.99
N LEU A 162 2.57 11.77 9.05
CA LEU A 162 1.71 12.16 10.17
C LEU A 162 2.07 11.44 11.48
N LEU A 163 2.63 10.23 11.38
CA LEU A 163 3.08 9.43 12.51
C LEU A 163 4.57 9.15 12.35
N ASP A 164 5.32 9.30 13.45
CA ASP A 164 6.75 9.00 13.49
C ASP A 164 7.02 7.49 13.38
N ASN A 165 8.25 7.15 12.99
CA ASN A 165 8.74 5.77 12.86
C ASN A 165 9.19 5.16 14.19
#